data_AF-A0A937F3L9-F1
#
_entry.id   AF-A0A937F3L9-F1
#
_cell.length_a   1.000
_cell.length_b   1.000
_cell.length_c   1.000
_cell.angle_alpha   90.00
_cell.angle_beta   90.00
_cell.angle_gamma   90.00
#
_symmetry.space_group_name_H-M   'P 1'
#
loop_
_entity.id
_entity.type
_entity.pdbx_description
1 polymer ?
#
loop_
_entity_poly.entity_id
_entity_poly.type
_entity_poly.pdbx_seq_one_letter_code
_entity_poly.pdbx_strand_id
1 'polypeptide(L)' 'METDITQLTGAYAAPWLPWIMIPMVFYILPFPVMALIFLWIEREAETESIEEEP' A
#
# COMPACT_ATOMS: atom_id res chain seq x y z
N MET A 1 -11.52 -8.40 33.98
CA MET A 1 -10.38 -7.68 33.38
C MET A 1 -10.93 -6.32 32.99
N GLU A 2 -10.42 -5.25 33.60
CA GLU A 2 -10.86 -3.88 33.31
C GLU A 2 -10.27 -3.46 31.95
N THR A 3 -11.10 -2.91 31.07
CA THR A 3 -10.68 -2.49 29.73
C THR A 3 -10.00 -1.13 29.81
N ASP A 4 -8.75 -1.03 29.37
CA ASP A 4 -8.09 0.27 29.19
C ASP A 4 -8.71 0.99 27.98
N ILE A 5 -9.35 2.13 28.24
CA ILE A 5 -10.07 2.94 27.24
C ILE A 5 -9.22 4.07 26.65
N THR A 6 -8.00 4.27 27.13
CA THR A 6 -7.16 5.41 26.74
C THR A 6 -6.22 5.10 25.58
N GLN A 7 -6.02 3.81 25.27
CA GLN A 7 -5.06 3.33 24.28
C GLN A 7 -5.71 2.36 23.30
N LEU A 8 -5.18 2.31 22.08
CA LEU A 8 -5.56 1.31 21.09
C LEU A 8 -4.88 -0.02 21.43
N THR A 9 -5.60 -0.86 22.16
CA THR A 9 -5.17 -2.22 22.55
C THR A 9 -6.04 -3.28 21.87
N GLY A 10 -5.61 -4.54 21.92
CA GLY A 10 -6.32 -5.66 21.31
C GLY A 10 -6.38 -6.88 22.23
N ALA A 11 -7.59 -7.33 22.55
CA ALA A 11 -7.84 -8.58 23.30
C ALA A 11 -8.01 -9.79 22.34
N TYR A 12 -7.10 -9.93 21.39
CA TYR A 12 -7.05 -11.01 20.40
C TYR A 12 -5.58 -11.44 20.17
N ALA A 13 -5.36 -12.58 19.51
CA ALA A 13 -4.01 -13.07 19.25
C ALA A 13 -3.21 -12.13 18.34
N ALA A 14 -1.94 -11.88 18.67
CA ALA A 14 -1.04 -10.95 17.96
C ALA A 14 -1.60 -9.51 17.83
N PRO A 15 -1.87 -8.80 18.93
CA PRO A 15 -2.42 -7.43 18.90
C PRO A 15 -1.44 -6.38 18.37
N TRP A 16 -0.16 -6.73 18.24
CA TRP A 16 0.85 -5.92 17.56
C TRP A 16 0.68 -5.89 16.05
N LEU A 17 -0.09 -6.82 15.47
CA LEU A 17 -0.19 -6.95 14.01
C LEU A 17 -0.88 -5.73 13.38
N PRO A 18 -2.01 -5.20 13.87
CA PRO A 18 -2.59 -3.99 13.29
C PRO A 18 -1.72 -2.75 13.46
N TRP A 19 -0.92 -2.70 14.53
CA TRP A 19 0.01 -1.59 14.76
C TRP A 19 1.05 -1.46 13.64
N ILE A 20 1.44 -2.56 12.97
CA ILE A 20 2.37 -2.52 11.83
C ILE A 20 1.66 -2.66 10.47
N MET A 21 0.63 -3.50 10.37
CA MET A 21 -0.04 -3.80 9.10
C MET A 21 -0.87 -2.61 8.60
N ILE A 22 -1.57 -1.89 9.49
CA ILE A 22 -2.34 -0.70 9.08
C ILE A 22 -1.38 0.33 8.50
N PRO A 23 -0.28 0.70 9.20
CA PRO A 23 0.77 1.50 8.60
C PRO A 23 1.27 1.08 7.24
N MET A 24 1.66 -0.19 7.18
CA MET A 24 2.32 -0.74 6.02
C MET A 24 1.41 -0.67 4.79
N VAL A 25 0.14 -1.07 4.93
CA VAL A 25 -0.78 -1.15 3.79
C VAL A 25 -1.36 0.21 3.40
N PHE A 26 -1.60 1.11 4.36
CA PHE A 26 -2.30 2.36 4.06
C PHE A 26 -1.40 3.54 3.72
N TYR A 27 -0.13 3.55 4.14
CA TYR A 27 0.74 4.70 3.87
C TYR A 27 2.18 4.36 3.48
N ILE A 28 2.63 3.09 3.65
CA ILE A 28 3.96 2.69 3.17
C ILE A 28 3.87 2.07 1.77
N LEU A 29 3.11 0.99 1.61
CA LEU A 29 2.96 0.24 0.35
C LEU A 29 2.23 0.98 -0.78
N PRO A 30 1.28 1.90 -0.53
CA PRO A 30 0.61 2.58 -1.64
C PRO A 30 1.58 3.37 -2.53
N PHE A 31 2.65 3.97 -1.99
CA PHE A 31 3.59 4.73 -2.82
C PHE A 31 4.42 3.83 -3.75
N PRO A 32 5.09 2.74 -3.28
CA PRO A 32 5.74 1.79 -4.17
C PRO A 32 4.78 1.15 -5.17
N VAL A 33 3.56 0.78 -4.76
CA VAL A 33 2.59 0.15 -5.66
C VAL A 33 2.20 1.13 -6.79
N MET A 34 1.86 2.37 -6.45
CA MET A 34 1.53 3.38 -7.45
C MET A 34 2.72 3.71 -8.36
N ALA A 35 3.95 3.75 -7.82
CA ALA A 35 5.14 3.97 -8.62
C ALA A 35 5.38 2.83 -9.63
N LEU A 36 5.23 1.57 -9.21
CA LEU A 36 5.36 0.42 -10.10
C LEU A 36 4.31 0.42 -11.21
N ILE A 37 3.05 0.70 -10.85
CA ILE A 37 1.95 0.81 -11.82
C ILE A 37 2.21 1.96 -12.80
N PHE A 38 2.65 3.11 -12.31
CA PHE A 38 2.96 4.28 -13.14
C PHE A 38 4.04 3.95 -14.17
N LEU A 39 5.17 3.38 -13.74
CA LEU A 39 6.26 3.00 -14.64
C LEU A 39 5.83 1.95 -15.67
N TRP A 40 4.93 1.05 -15.30
CA TRP A 40 4.40 0.05 -16.21
C TRP A 40 3.50 0.67 -17.29
N ILE A 41 2.61 1.60 -16.91
CA ILE A 41 1.71 2.31 -17.84
C ILE A 41 2.51 3.16 -18.83
N GLU A 42 3.46 3.98 -18.36
CA GLU A 42 4.25 4.87 -19.22
C GLU A 42 5.07 4.09 -20.25
N ARG A 43 5.59 2.91 -19.87
CA ARG A 43 6.30 2.02 -20.79
C ARG A 43 5.41 1.50 -21.93
N GLU A 44 4.16 1.16 -21.62
CA GLU A 44 3.21 0.68 -22.64
C GLU A 44 2.77 1.81 -23.57
N ALA A 45 2.49 3.00 -23.01
CA ALA A 45 2.17 4.19 -23.79
C ALA A 45 3.30 4.59 -24.76
N GLU A 46 4.56 4.54 -24.33
CA GLU A 46 5.72 4.77 -25.20
C GLU A 46 5.76 3.76 -26.35
N THR A 47 5.52 2.48 -26.07
CA THR A 47 5.54 1.41 -27.08
C THR A 47 4.46 1.62 -28.15
N GLU A 48 3.23 1.96 -27.74
CA GLU A 48 2.12 2.23 -28.68
C GLU A 48 2.42 3.45 -29.57
N SER A 49 3.01 4.51 -29.03
CA SER A 49 3.37 5.70 -29.82
C SER A 49 4.43 5.45 -30.90
N ILE A 50 5.32 4.48 -30.69
CA ILE A 50 6.36 4.12 -31.68
C ILE A 50 5.75 3.32 -32.84
N GLU A 51 4.68 2.55 -32.60
CA GLU A 51 3.99 1.77 -33.63
C GLU A 51 3.03 2.62 -34.50
N GLU A 52 2.57 3.77 -34.00
CA GLU A 52 1.69 4.68 -34.74
C GLU A 52 2.42 5.66 -35.68
N GLU A 53 3.74 5.86 -35.55
CA GLU A 53 4.53 6.59 -36.56
C GLU A 53 4.93 5.65 -37.72
N PRO A 54 4.50 5.90 -38.98
CA PRO A 54 4.89 5.12 -40.15
C PRO A 54 6.33 5.35 -40.61
#